data_AF-A0A4S0UIS9-F1
#
_entry.id   AF-A0A4S0UIS9-F1
#
_cell.length_a   1.000
_cell.length_b   1.000
_cell.length_c   1.000
_cell.angle_alpha   90.00
_cell.angle_beta   90.00
_cell.angle_gamma   90.00
#
_symmetry.space_group_name_H-M   'P 1'
#
loop_
_entity.id
_entity.type
_entity.pdbx_description
1 polymer ?
#
loop_
_entity_poly.entity_id
_entity_poly.type
_entity_poly.pdbx_seq_one_letter_code
_entity_poly.pdbx_strand_id
1 'polypeptide(L)'
;RTSIDFWEGVLGMPFIFEQPNLDKASESHLYFDPGDGRLITVFTDESRSPVKRRTPTDTGCVHHIAFAVSRVTFLQAVARLDERGIKHSGVKDRGF
;
A
#
# COMPACT_ATOMS: atom_id res chain seq x y z
N ARG A 1 0.51 1.31 13.28
CA ARG A 1 -0.35 1.16 12.09
C ARG A 1 0.24 0.03 11.27
N THR A 2 -0.52 -1.04 11.11
CA THR A 2 -0.08 -2.25 10.40
C THR A 2 -0.26 -2.07 8.90
N SER A 3 0.32 -2.96 8.09
CA SER A 3 0.11 -2.98 6.64
C SER A 3 -1.38 -3.19 6.30
N ILE A 4 -2.08 -4.05 7.04
CA ILE A 4 -3.50 -4.36 6.83
C ILE A 4 -4.38 -3.12 7.01
N ASP A 5 -4.14 -2.33 8.08
CA ASP A 5 -4.88 -1.08 8.33
C ASP A 5 -4.86 -0.13 7.12
N PHE A 6 -3.75 -0.11 6.39
CA PHE A 6 -3.56 0.74 5.23
C PHE A 6 -4.18 0.12 3.97
N TRP A 7 -3.75 -1.08 3.58
CA TRP A 7 -4.17 -1.68 2.30
C TRP A 7 -5.66 -2.00 2.27
N GLU A 8 -6.17 -2.62 3.33
CA GLU A 8 -7.60 -2.95 3.42
C GLU A 8 -8.40 -1.75 3.94
N GLY A 9 -7.98 -1.17 5.06
CA GLY A 9 -8.75 -0.12 5.72
C GLY A 9 -8.81 1.22 4.95
N VAL A 10 -7.70 1.64 4.34
CA VAL A 10 -7.62 2.91 3.58
C VAL A 10 -7.99 2.65 2.12
N LEU A 11 -7.24 1.76 1.47
CA LEU A 11 -7.32 1.57 0.02
C LEU A 11 -8.44 0.61 -0.39
N GLY A 12 -9.05 -0.11 0.56
CA GLY A 12 -10.14 -1.05 0.26
C GLY A 12 -9.70 -2.28 -0.52
N MET A 13 -8.39 -2.59 -0.51
CA MET A 13 -7.83 -3.77 -1.15
C MET A 13 -7.89 -4.93 -0.15
N PRO A 14 -8.78 -5.92 -0.31
CA PRO A 14 -9.01 -6.94 0.70
C PRO A 14 -7.74 -7.76 0.97
N PHE A 15 -7.51 -8.09 2.24
CA PHE A 15 -6.50 -9.07 2.62
C PHE A 15 -6.96 -10.46 2.18
N ILE A 16 -6.09 -11.20 1.49
CA ILE A 16 -6.43 -12.52 0.94
C ILE A 16 -5.85 -13.62 1.82
N PHE A 17 -4.53 -13.61 2.03
CA PHE A 17 -3.85 -14.56 2.91
C PHE A 17 -2.43 -14.08 3.26
N GLU A 18 -1.82 -14.80 4.19
CA GLU A 18 -0.42 -14.64 4.62
C GLU A 18 0.34 -15.94 4.39
N GLN A 19 1.59 -15.84 3.96
CA GLN A 19 2.55 -16.94 3.88
C GLN A 19 3.88 -16.54 4.51
N PRO A 20 4.68 -17.50 5.01
CA PRO A 20 6.05 -17.20 5.42
C PRO A 20 6.89 -16.81 4.19
N ASN A 21 7.81 -15.86 4.36
CA ASN A 21 8.83 -15.58 3.34
C ASN A 21 9.75 -16.81 3.20
N LEU A 22 9.83 -17.36 1.99
CA LEU A 22 10.59 -18.56 1.68
C LEU A 22 12.11 -18.37 1.84
N ASP A 23 12.60 -17.14 1.68
CA ASP A 23 14.03 -16.81 1.83
C ASP A 23 14.40 -16.47 3.27
N LYS A 24 13.42 -16.05 4.08
CA LYS A 24 13.64 -15.60 5.46
C LYS A 24 12.40 -15.87 6.33
N ALA A 25 12.39 -17.01 6.99
CA ALA A 25 11.25 -17.50 7.77
C ALA A 25 10.78 -16.58 8.93
N SER A 26 11.58 -15.61 9.36
CA SER A 26 11.17 -14.62 10.36
C SER A 26 10.31 -13.49 9.79
N GLU A 27 10.14 -13.43 8.47
CA GLU A 27 9.31 -12.45 7.78
C GLU A 27 8.04 -13.09 7.24
N SER A 28 6.95 -12.35 7.31
CA SER A 28 5.65 -12.71 6.73
C SER A 28 5.45 -12.01 5.39
N HIS A 29 4.76 -12.67 4.47
CA HIS A 29 4.41 -12.17 3.15
C HIS A 29 2.88 -12.08 3.04
N LEU A 30 2.37 -10.84 3.08
CA LEU A 30 0.94 -10.55 3.04
C LEU A 30 0.48 -10.33 1.60
N TYR A 31 -0.73 -10.78 1.26
CA TYR A 31 -1.30 -10.66 -0.08
C TYR A 31 -2.63 -9.90 -0.04
N PHE A 32 -2.78 -8.93 -0.95
CA PHE A 32 -3.96 -8.08 -1.09
C PHE A 32 -4.47 -8.08 -2.53
N ASP A 33 -5.80 -8.00 -2.69
CA ASP A 33 -6.46 -7.93 -4.00
C ASP A 33 -6.87 -6.48 -4.35
N PRO A 34 -6.27 -5.84 -5.35
CA PRO A 34 -6.70 -4.55 -5.87
C PRO A 34 -7.95 -4.63 -6.77
N GLY A 35 -8.43 -5.83 -7.14
CA GLY A 35 -9.65 -6.06 -7.91
C GLY A 35 -9.46 -6.08 -9.43
N ASP A 36 -8.22 -6.10 -9.93
CA ASP A 36 -7.88 -6.08 -11.36
C ASP A 36 -7.23 -7.40 -11.85
N GLY A 37 -7.35 -8.47 -11.05
CA GLY A 37 -6.75 -9.78 -11.33
C GLY A 37 -5.25 -9.86 -11.01
N ARG A 38 -4.66 -8.82 -10.39
CA ARG A 38 -3.29 -8.83 -9.87
C ARG A 38 -3.29 -8.95 -8.35
N LEU A 39 -2.10 -9.02 -7.76
CA LEU A 39 -1.91 -9.02 -6.31
C LEU A 39 -0.91 -7.92 -5.93
N ILE A 40 -1.18 -7.25 -4.82
CA ILE A 40 -0.20 -6.43 -4.11
C ILE A 40 0.26 -7.19 -2.88
N THR A 41 1.57 -7.27 -2.70
CA THR A 41 2.14 -8.07 -1.62
C THR A 41 3.15 -7.29 -0.82
N VAL A 42 3.26 -7.61 0.47
CA VAL A 42 4.07 -6.85 1.43
C VAL A 42 4.82 -7.81 2.33
N PHE A 43 6.14 -7.67 2.38
CA PHE A 43 6.95 -8.32 3.42
C PHE A 43 6.86 -7.55 4.73
N THR A 44 6.67 -8.27 5.82
CA THR A 44 6.50 -7.73 7.18
C THR A 44 7.35 -8.50 8.17
N ASP A 45 7.82 -7.81 9.21
CA ASP A 45 8.65 -8.36 10.28
C ASP A 45 8.26 -7.65 11.57
N GLU A 46 7.63 -8.38 12.50
CA GLU A 46 7.12 -7.83 13.76
C GLU A 46 8.24 -7.38 14.71
N SER A 47 9.47 -7.85 14.50
CA SER A 47 10.64 -7.39 15.27
C SER A 47 11.22 -6.08 14.74
N ARG A 48 10.84 -5.66 13.53
CA ARG A 48 11.45 -4.52 12.83
C ARG A 48 10.87 -3.20 13.32
N SER A 49 11.75 -2.32 13.80
CA SER A 49 11.39 -0.93 14.08
C SER A 49 11.17 -0.14 12.78
N PRO A 50 10.08 0.64 12.67
CA PRO A 50 9.79 1.42 11.47
C PRO A 50 10.83 2.52 11.25
N VAL A 51 11.34 2.62 10.03
CA VAL A 51 12.28 3.67 9.62
C VAL A 51 11.48 4.89 9.15
N LYS A 52 11.59 6.01 9.85
CA LYS A 52 10.86 7.26 9.53
C LYS A 52 11.46 8.09 8.40
N ARG A 53 12.61 7.67 7.85
CA ARG A 53 13.23 8.32 6.69
C ARG A 53 12.44 7.96 5.44
N ARG A 54 12.34 8.91 4.50
CA ARG A 54 11.81 8.64 3.16
C ARG A 54 12.58 7.50 2.49
N THR A 55 11.87 6.59 1.85
CA THR A 55 12.45 5.57 0.97
C THR A 55 13.30 6.23 -0.12
N PRO A 56 14.47 5.68 -0.48
CA PRO A 56 15.28 6.19 -1.58
C PRO A 56 14.49 6.24 -2.90
N THR A 57 14.79 7.25 -3.71
CA THR A 57 14.17 7.46 -5.02
C THR A 57 15.20 7.75 -6.10
N ASP A 58 16.44 7.33 -5.85
CA ASP A 58 17.57 7.45 -6.78
C ASP A 58 17.40 6.49 -7.97
N THR A 59 18.24 6.62 -8.98
CA THR A 59 18.26 5.70 -10.13
C THR A 59 18.39 4.25 -9.65
N GLY A 60 17.47 3.39 -10.11
CA GLY A 60 17.36 1.99 -9.70
C GLY A 60 16.36 1.73 -8.55
N CYS A 61 15.79 2.78 -7.94
CA CYS A 61 14.73 2.64 -6.94
C CYS A 61 13.33 2.88 -7.56
N VAL A 62 12.32 2.14 -7.08
CA VAL A 62 10.92 2.40 -7.45
C VAL A 62 10.47 3.72 -6.82
N HIS A 63 10.09 4.70 -7.65
CA HIS A 63 9.70 6.04 -7.17
C HIS A 63 8.27 6.08 -6.60
N HIS A 64 7.31 5.49 -7.30
CA HIS A 64 5.92 5.34 -6.88
C HIS A 64 5.26 4.20 -7.63
N ILE A 65 4.15 3.70 -7.07
CA ILE A 65 3.26 2.73 -7.70
C ILE A 65 1.94 3.45 -7.95
N ALA A 66 1.39 3.31 -9.16
CA ALA A 66 0.09 3.88 -9.52
C ALA A 66 -0.92 2.73 -9.70
N PHE A 67 -2.11 2.91 -9.12
CA PHE A 67 -3.19 1.92 -9.19
C PHE A 67 -4.28 2.41 -10.12
N ALA A 68 -4.73 1.53 -11.01
CA ALA A 68 -5.96 1.74 -11.74
C ALA A 68 -7.14 1.46 -10.79
N VAL A 69 -7.96 2.48 -10.52
CA VAL A 69 -9.11 2.37 -9.62
C VAL A 69 -10.34 2.99 -10.25
N SER A 70 -11.51 2.53 -9.83
CA SER A 70 -12.78 3.16 -10.21
C SER A 70 -12.86 4.61 -9.70
N ARG A 71 -13.70 5.44 -10.33
CA ARG A 71 -13.95 6.81 -9.85
C ARG A 71 -14.48 6.86 -8.41
N VAL A 72 -15.33 5.89 -8.04
CA VAL A 72 -15.89 5.80 -6.68
C VAL A 72 -14.80 5.51 -5.66
N THR A 73 -13.96 4.50 -5.93
CA THR A 73 -12.81 4.15 -5.08
C THR A 73 -11.86 5.33 -4.93
N PHE A 74 -11.57 6.07 -6.01
CA PHE A 74 -10.73 7.25 -5.97
C PHE A 74 -11.26 8.32 -5.01
N LEU A 75 -12.55 8.66 -5.09
CA LEU A 75 -13.18 9.66 -4.22
C LEU A 75 -13.19 9.21 -2.76
N GLN A 76 -13.48 7.93 -2.50
CA GLN A 76 -13.45 7.37 -1.15
C GLN A 76 -12.04 7.36 -0.56
N ALA A 77 -11.01 7.07 -1.37
CA ALA A 77 -9.63 7.03 -0.92
C ALA A 77 -9.17 8.40 -0.40
N VAL A 78 -9.53 9.49 -1.08
CA VAL A 78 -9.21 10.86 -0.61
C VAL A 78 -9.80 11.10 0.79
N ALA A 79 -11.10 10.87 0.98
CA ALA A 79 -11.76 11.06 2.27
C ALA A 79 -11.13 10.18 3.37
N ARG A 80 -10.85 8.91 3.07
CA ARG A 80 -10.23 7.96 4.02
C ARG A 80 -8.81 8.33 4.41
N LEU A 81 -8.05 8.96 3.51
CA LEU A 81 -6.71 9.48 3.79
C LEU A 81 -6.79 10.67 4.74
N ASP A 82 -7.71 11.61 4.49
CA ASP A 82 -7.97 12.78 5.33
C ASP A 82 -8.40 12.37 6.75
N GLU A 83 -9.41 11.50 6.88
CA GLU A 83 -9.90 10.96 8.16
C GLU A 83 -8.78 10.34 9.01
N ARG A 84 -7.77 9.76 8.35
CA ARG A 84 -6.63 9.10 9.01
C ARG A 84 -5.40 9.98 9.13
N GLY A 85 -5.48 11.25 8.74
CA GLY A 85 -4.39 12.23 8.80
C GLY A 85 -3.17 11.86 7.93
N ILE A 86 -3.39 11.13 6.83
CA ILE A 86 -2.31 10.74 5.90
C ILE A 86 -2.15 11.87 4.88
N LYS A 87 -1.01 12.54 4.88
CA LYS A 87 -0.75 13.65 3.95
C LYS A 87 -0.75 13.18 2.49
N HIS A 88 -1.51 13.87 1.64
CA HIS A 88 -1.49 13.69 0.18
C HIS A 88 -1.50 15.04 -0.53
N SER A 89 -1.11 15.06 -1.80
CA SER A 89 -1.02 16.29 -2.60
C SER A 89 -2.35 16.78 -3.17
N GLY A 90 -3.47 16.24 -2.68
CA GLY A 90 -4.79 16.39 -3.30
C GLY A 90 -4.93 15.71 -4.67
N VAL A 91 -6.12 15.83 -5.24
CA VAL A 91 -6.42 15.42 -6.62
C VAL A 91 -5.66 16.31 -7.59
N LYS A 92 -4.99 15.70 -8.57
CA LYS A 92 -4.29 16.42 -9.64
C LYS A 92 -4.72 15.86 -10.98
N ASP A 93 -5.14 16.75 -11.88
CA ASP A 93 -5.25 16.42 -13.29
C ASP A 93 -3.86 16.23 -13.87
N ARG A 94 -3.68 15.15 -14.64
CA ARG A 94 -2.42 14.76 -15.27
C ARG A 94 -2.52 14.79 -16.81
N GLY A 95 -3.65 15.25 -17.37
CA GLY A 95 -3.83 15.53 -18.79
C GLY A 95 -4.07 14.31 -19.67
N PHE A 96 -4.57 13.21 -19.11
CA PHE A 96 -4.93 11.98 -19.84
C PHE A 96 -6.37 11.56 -19.56
#